data_AF-A0A936GH78-F1
#
_entry.id   AF-A0A936GH78-F1
#
_cell.length_a   1.000
_cell.length_b   1.000
_cell.length_c   1.000
_cell.angle_alpha   90.00
_cell.angle_beta   90.00
_cell.angle_gamma   90.00
#
_symmetry.space_group_name_H-M   'P 1'
#
loop_
_entity.id
_entity.type
_entity.pdbx_description
1 polymer ?
#
loop_
_entity_poly.entity_id
_entity_poly.type
_entity_poly.pdbx_seq_one_letter_code
_entity_poly.pdbx_strand_id
1 'polypeptide(L)'
;MPLPLEKYYDNIHRENLDRYTKEVRAAYLKLIKEVEKRYSSFRLDSNNNFFFSNNKTIEKEINELIKSLYLDVYGTTVTNINSEWQLAVDKHNAIATQVYGKVLSKLPEQYKKKTFSTNDKARKAFIERKINGLDLSDRVWRNCQQVKQELELSLELTINNGKSAASAATEIKQYLNEPDKLFRRVRDSKSGLLRLSKAAKAYNPGAGVYRSSYKNAERLARNETNFSYEKSQKDKRGQQSFVVGIRIEVSPNHNPLNDKGGVSCLTLQGNYPKDFDFTNKWHVNCLCQSYSILKTYDEIDKDTDLILSGKEPDTKSKNEVTKLSDTYNTYISENIKKWENYKNPPRFYTNNIEK
;
A
#
# COMPACT_ATOMS: atom_id res chain seq x y z
N MET A 1 3.53 1.56 -27.25
CA MET A 1 3.46 2.79 -26.41
C MET A 1 2.15 2.74 -25.63
N PRO A 2 2.10 3.10 -24.34
CA PRO A 2 0.85 3.06 -23.58
C PRO A 2 -0.21 3.98 -24.18
N LEU A 3 -1.48 3.57 -24.12
CA LEU A 3 -2.59 4.41 -24.56
C LEU A 3 -2.63 5.70 -23.72
N PRO A 4 -2.83 6.89 -24.33
CA PRO A 4 -2.95 8.14 -23.59
C PRO A 4 -4.00 8.09 -22.47
N LEU A 5 -5.10 7.38 -22.72
CA LEU A 5 -6.17 7.14 -21.76
C LEU A 5 -5.70 6.37 -20.52
N GLU A 6 -4.85 5.35 -20.67
CA GLU A 6 -4.32 4.62 -19.53
C GLU A 6 -3.43 5.51 -18.65
N LYS A 7 -2.57 6.32 -19.27
CA LYS A 7 -1.71 7.27 -18.57
C LYS A 7 -2.52 8.29 -17.77
N TYR A 8 -3.67 8.71 -18.28
CA TYR A 8 -4.57 9.62 -17.55
C TYR A 8 -5.05 9.01 -16.22
N TYR A 9 -5.59 7.79 -16.25
CA TYR A 9 -6.03 7.11 -15.03
C TYR A 9 -4.86 6.78 -14.08
N ASP A 10 -3.71 6.38 -14.61
CA ASP A 10 -2.54 6.07 -13.77
C ASP A 10 -1.91 7.32 -13.15
N ASN A 11 -2.09 8.50 -13.76
CA ASN A 11 -1.74 9.78 -13.15
C ASN A 11 -2.67 10.12 -11.97
N ILE A 12 -3.99 9.93 -12.15
CA ILE A 12 -4.96 10.09 -11.06
C ILE A 12 -4.65 9.13 -9.92
N HIS A 13 -4.39 7.85 -10.22
CA HIS A 13 -3.99 6.86 -9.22
C HIS A 13 -2.78 7.35 -8.41
N ARG A 14 -1.74 7.85 -9.07
CA ARG A 14 -0.54 8.38 -8.40
C ARG A 14 -0.86 9.56 -7.48
N GLU A 15 -1.64 10.53 -7.95
CA GLU A 15 -2.05 11.68 -7.14
C GLU A 15 -2.92 11.28 -5.94
N ASN A 16 -3.79 10.29 -6.14
CA ASN A 16 -4.61 9.71 -5.08
C ASN A 16 -3.74 9.07 -3.99
N LEU A 17 -2.69 8.31 -4.34
CA LEU A 17 -1.78 7.71 -3.34
C LEU A 17 -1.12 8.76 -2.45
N ASP A 18 -0.72 9.90 -3.01
CA ASP A 18 -0.15 11.00 -2.23
C ASP A 18 -1.19 11.68 -1.34
N ARG A 19 -2.43 11.81 -1.81
CA ARG A 19 -3.56 12.30 -0.99
C ARG A 19 -3.85 11.36 0.17
N TYR A 20 -3.98 10.06 -0.08
CA TYR A 20 -4.31 9.05 0.94
C TYR A 20 -3.25 8.94 2.03
N THR A 21 -1.97 9.10 1.67
CA THR A 21 -0.89 9.22 2.65
C THR A 21 -1.12 10.41 3.61
N LYS A 22 -1.63 11.55 3.12
CA LYS A 22 -1.93 12.72 3.95
C LYS A 22 -3.14 12.50 4.87
N GLU A 23 -4.11 11.69 4.46
CA GLU A 23 -5.27 11.34 5.31
C GLU A 23 -4.84 10.50 6.52
N VAL A 24 -4.00 9.48 6.30
CA VAL A 24 -3.40 8.70 7.40
C VAL A 24 -2.59 9.62 8.32
N ARG A 25 -1.83 10.57 7.76
CA ARG A 25 -1.10 11.58 8.54
C ARG A 25 -2.04 12.44 9.38
N ALA A 26 -3.15 12.89 8.82
CA ALA A 26 -4.13 13.71 9.52
C ALA A 26 -4.73 12.97 10.74
N ALA A 27 -5.01 11.66 10.61
CA ALA A 27 -5.50 10.85 11.71
C ALA A 27 -4.49 10.79 12.89
N TYR A 28 -3.20 10.59 12.59
CA TYR A 28 -2.14 10.63 13.61
C TYR A 28 -1.96 12.02 14.24
N LEU A 29 -2.03 13.09 13.44
CA LEU A 29 -1.93 14.47 13.95
C LEU A 29 -3.11 14.83 14.86
N LYS A 30 -4.30 14.33 14.54
CA LYS A 30 -5.49 14.45 15.39
C LYS A 30 -5.28 13.76 16.74
N LEU A 31 -4.76 12.52 16.75
CA LEU A 31 -4.38 11.83 17.99
C LEU A 31 -3.41 12.68 18.83
N ILE A 32 -2.32 13.17 18.24
CA ILE A 32 -1.32 13.96 18.97
C ILE A 32 -1.95 15.22 19.58
N LYS A 33 -2.81 15.92 18.83
CA LYS A 33 -3.50 17.10 19.33
C LYS A 33 -4.39 16.78 20.53
N GLU A 34 -5.07 15.64 20.53
CA GLU A 34 -5.89 15.21 21.67
C GLU A 34 -5.05 14.79 22.89
N VAL A 35 -3.88 14.19 22.65
CA VAL A 35 -2.90 13.89 23.72
C VAL A 35 -2.32 15.16 24.31
N GLU A 36 -1.98 16.15 23.48
CA GLU A 36 -1.44 17.46 23.89
C GLU A 36 -2.38 18.19 24.86
N LYS A 37 -3.69 18.17 24.61
CA LYS A 37 -4.70 18.78 25.51
C LYS A 37 -4.67 18.20 26.93
N ARG A 38 -4.17 16.97 27.08
CA ARG A 38 -4.09 16.25 28.36
C ARG A 38 -2.72 16.37 29.02
N TYR A 39 -1.78 17.06 28.40
CA TYR A 39 -0.38 17.12 28.84
C TYR A 39 -0.23 17.56 30.30
N SER A 40 -1.02 18.54 30.75
CA SER A 40 -1.00 19.05 32.12
C SER A 40 -1.43 18.04 33.18
N SER A 41 -2.04 16.91 32.79
CA SER A 41 -2.44 15.81 33.70
C SER A 41 -1.35 14.72 33.83
N PHE A 42 -0.35 14.72 32.96
CA PHE A 42 0.70 13.70 32.93
C PHE A 42 1.75 13.96 34.02
N ARG A 43 2.10 12.92 34.77
CA ARG A 43 3.07 12.98 35.88
C ARG A 43 4.05 11.81 35.77
N LEU A 44 5.31 12.08 36.11
CA LEU A 44 6.32 11.04 36.29
C LEU A 44 6.09 10.29 37.59
N ASP A 45 6.51 9.03 37.63
CA ASP A 45 6.59 8.26 38.86
C ASP A 45 7.79 8.71 39.74
N SER A 46 7.93 8.12 40.93
CA SER A 46 9.03 8.42 41.85
C SER A 46 10.43 8.08 41.30
N ASN A 47 10.50 7.40 40.14
CA ASN A 47 11.72 6.99 39.44
C ASN A 47 11.91 7.73 38.10
N ASN A 48 11.19 8.83 37.87
CA ASN A 48 11.21 9.65 36.65
C ASN A 48 10.77 8.93 35.36
N ASN A 49 9.97 7.87 35.46
CA ASN A 49 9.40 7.21 34.30
C ASN A 49 7.97 7.69 34.04
N PHE A 50 7.55 7.62 32.78
CA PHE A 50 6.17 7.88 32.39
C PHE A 50 5.54 6.64 31.76
N PHE A 51 4.38 6.24 32.29
CA PHE A 51 3.51 5.24 31.70
C PHE A 51 2.07 5.70 31.86
N PHE A 52 1.23 5.48 30.85
CA PHE A 52 -0.20 5.79 30.97
C PHE A 52 -0.85 4.96 32.08
N SER A 53 -0.36 3.73 32.31
CA SER A 53 -0.84 2.81 33.35
C SER A 53 -0.68 3.34 34.78
N ASN A 54 0.14 4.37 35.00
CA ASN A 54 0.26 5.04 36.31
C ASN A 54 -1.03 5.80 36.69
N ASN A 55 -1.91 6.10 35.74
CA ASN A 55 -3.21 6.71 35.99
C ASN A 55 -4.29 6.01 35.13
N LYS A 56 -5.13 5.20 35.78
CA LYS A 56 -6.18 4.40 35.10
C LYS A 56 -7.16 5.24 34.28
N THR A 57 -7.51 6.44 34.75
CA THR A 57 -8.41 7.35 34.02
C THR A 57 -7.76 7.82 32.73
N ILE A 58 -6.50 8.29 32.82
CA ILE A 58 -5.73 8.73 31.65
C ILE A 58 -5.51 7.56 30.68
N GLU A 59 -5.14 6.37 31.19
CA GLU A 59 -4.96 5.20 30.35
C GLU A 59 -6.22 4.87 29.56
N LYS A 60 -7.39 4.89 30.20
CA LYS A 60 -8.67 4.65 29.52
C LYS A 60 -8.91 5.67 28.41
N GLU A 61 -8.73 6.96 28.70
CA GLU A 61 -8.89 8.03 27.70
C GLU A 61 -7.96 7.86 26.50
N ILE A 62 -6.69 7.55 26.75
CA ILE A 62 -5.69 7.34 25.68
C ILE A 62 -6.04 6.11 24.85
N ASN A 63 -6.48 5.01 25.47
CA ASN A 63 -6.90 3.82 24.75
C ASN A 63 -8.10 4.11 23.83
N GLU A 64 -9.06 4.94 24.25
CA GLU A 64 -10.18 5.38 23.39
C GLU A 64 -9.69 6.26 22.23
N LEU A 65 -8.72 7.15 22.46
CA LEU A 65 -8.11 7.93 21.37
C LEU A 65 -7.38 7.03 20.36
N ILE A 66 -6.68 5.99 20.82
CA ILE A 66 -6.02 5.01 19.95
C ILE A 66 -7.05 4.18 19.18
N LYS A 67 -8.18 3.83 19.81
CA LYS A 67 -9.30 3.18 19.13
C LYS A 67 -9.89 4.07 18.04
N SER A 68 -10.05 5.37 18.29
CA SER A 68 -10.45 6.33 17.26
C SER A 68 -9.44 6.43 16.13
N LEU A 69 -8.13 6.44 16.43
CA LEU A 69 -7.09 6.41 15.40
C LEU A 69 -7.22 5.15 14.54
N TYR A 70 -7.43 3.98 15.15
CA TYR A 70 -7.64 2.73 14.45
C TYR A 70 -8.84 2.80 13.50
N LEU A 71 -9.98 3.29 13.97
CA LEU A 71 -11.19 3.43 13.14
C LEU A 71 -10.95 4.38 11.96
N ASP A 72 -10.31 5.52 12.21
CA ASP A 72 -9.99 6.52 11.18
C ASP A 72 -9.05 5.90 10.12
N VAL A 73 -7.96 5.24 10.53
CA VAL A 73 -6.99 4.63 9.60
C VAL A 73 -7.58 3.44 8.84
N TYR A 74 -8.32 2.56 9.51
CA TYR A 74 -8.96 1.41 8.89
C TYR A 74 -10.02 1.85 7.88
N GLY A 75 -10.95 2.72 8.29
CA GLY A 75 -12.01 3.23 7.43
C GLY A 75 -11.47 3.97 6.20
N THR A 76 -10.45 4.80 6.41
CA THR A 76 -9.73 5.49 5.30
C THR A 76 -9.10 4.47 4.36
N THR A 77 -8.39 3.47 4.88
CA THR A 77 -7.73 2.45 4.05
C THR A 77 -8.74 1.65 3.21
N VAL A 78 -9.87 1.24 3.80
CA VAL A 78 -10.94 0.53 3.08
C VAL A 78 -11.58 1.42 2.00
N THR A 79 -11.82 2.69 2.31
CA THR A 79 -12.36 3.67 1.35
C THR A 79 -11.42 3.84 0.16
N ASN A 80 -10.11 3.93 0.43
CA ASN A 80 -9.09 4.10 -0.60
C ASN A 80 -8.94 2.85 -1.47
N ILE A 81 -8.99 1.65 -0.87
CA ILE A 81 -9.06 0.37 -1.60
C ILE A 81 -10.25 0.35 -2.56
N ASN A 82 -11.44 0.74 -2.09
CA ASN A 82 -12.65 0.75 -2.91
C ASN A 82 -12.58 1.77 -4.05
N SER A 83 -12.05 2.96 -3.76
CA SER A 83 -11.91 4.04 -4.73
C SER A 83 -10.94 3.67 -5.85
N GLU A 84 -9.77 3.12 -5.50
CA GLU A 84 -8.79 2.70 -6.51
C GLU A 84 -9.22 1.44 -7.27
N TRP A 85 -9.97 0.53 -6.62
CA TRP A 85 -10.57 -0.58 -7.36
C TRP A 85 -11.50 -0.06 -8.46
N GLN A 86 -12.34 0.91 -8.13
CA GLN A 86 -13.26 1.53 -9.08
C GLN A 86 -12.52 2.33 -10.15
N LEU A 87 -11.46 3.07 -9.80
CA LEU A 87 -10.64 3.79 -10.77
C LEU A 87 -10.06 2.85 -11.84
N ALA A 88 -9.59 1.66 -11.43
CA ALA A 88 -9.13 0.64 -12.36
C ALA A 88 -10.27 0.04 -13.21
N VAL A 89 -11.46 -0.14 -12.63
CA VAL A 89 -12.66 -0.54 -13.39
C VAL A 89 -12.98 0.51 -14.46
N ASP A 90 -12.97 1.80 -14.10
CA ASP A 90 -13.28 2.92 -14.98
C ASP A 90 -12.23 3.04 -16.09
N LYS A 91 -10.94 2.92 -15.75
CA LYS A 91 -9.84 2.84 -16.72
C LYS A 91 -10.13 1.79 -17.79
N HIS A 92 -10.41 0.57 -17.37
CA HIS A 92 -10.63 -0.54 -18.28
C HIS A 92 -11.95 -0.44 -19.05
N ASN A 93 -13.01 0.11 -18.44
CA ASN A 93 -14.27 0.37 -19.12
C ASN A 93 -14.11 1.45 -20.20
N ALA A 94 -13.30 2.48 -19.94
CA ALA A 94 -13.00 3.51 -20.91
C ALA A 94 -12.19 2.95 -22.09
N ILE A 95 -11.21 2.06 -21.85
CA ILE A 95 -10.50 1.34 -22.91
C ILE A 95 -11.47 0.49 -23.74
N ALA A 96 -12.34 -0.30 -23.10
CA ALA A 96 -13.33 -1.12 -23.81
C ALA A 96 -14.28 -0.26 -24.65
N THR A 97 -14.71 0.88 -24.12
CA THR A 97 -15.56 1.84 -24.84
C THR A 97 -14.84 2.40 -26.07
N GLN A 98 -13.56 2.72 -25.96
CA GLN A 98 -12.74 3.16 -27.08
C GLN A 98 -12.55 2.04 -28.13
N VAL A 99 -12.33 0.81 -27.70
CA VAL A 99 -12.13 -0.36 -28.56
C VAL A 99 -13.37 -0.67 -29.39
N TYR A 100 -14.55 -0.72 -28.78
CA TYR A 100 -15.78 -1.09 -29.49
C TYR A 100 -16.53 0.08 -30.12
N GLY A 101 -16.28 1.31 -29.65
CA GLY A 101 -16.92 2.52 -30.15
C GLY A 101 -18.44 2.38 -30.30
N LYS A 102 -18.95 2.68 -31.49
CA LYS A 102 -20.39 2.61 -31.81
C LYS A 102 -20.95 1.18 -31.74
N VAL A 103 -20.11 0.17 -31.99
CA VAL A 103 -20.53 -1.25 -32.02
C VAL A 103 -20.84 -1.77 -30.62
N LEU A 104 -20.36 -1.13 -29.56
CA LEU A 104 -20.65 -1.49 -28.17
C LEU A 104 -22.15 -1.70 -27.90
N SER A 105 -23.00 -0.84 -28.47
CA SER A 105 -24.47 -0.93 -28.34
C SER A 105 -25.07 -2.21 -28.92
N LYS A 106 -24.39 -2.82 -29.89
CA LYS A 106 -24.81 -4.02 -30.61
C LYS A 106 -24.23 -5.31 -30.02
N LEU A 107 -23.26 -5.22 -29.12
CA LEU A 107 -22.65 -6.40 -28.53
C LEU A 107 -23.66 -7.20 -27.68
N PRO A 108 -23.56 -8.54 -27.64
CA PRO A 108 -24.41 -9.37 -26.81
C PRO A 108 -24.36 -8.96 -25.34
N GLU A 109 -25.51 -8.99 -24.66
CA GLU A 109 -25.62 -8.55 -23.27
C GLU A 109 -24.70 -9.32 -22.32
N GLN A 110 -24.55 -10.63 -22.53
CA GLN A 110 -23.60 -11.45 -21.77
C GLN A 110 -22.15 -10.99 -21.91
N TYR A 111 -21.76 -10.56 -23.11
CA TYR A 111 -20.42 -10.06 -23.39
C TYR A 111 -20.18 -8.72 -22.71
N LYS A 112 -21.18 -7.82 -22.77
CA LYS A 112 -21.13 -6.54 -22.05
C LYS A 112 -21.03 -6.75 -20.53
N LYS A 113 -21.84 -7.63 -19.95
CA LYS A 113 -21.77 -7.96 -18.51
C LYS A 113 -20.39 -8.44 -18.07
N LYS A 114 -19.75 -9.32 -18.86
CA LYS A 114 -18.38 -9.79 -18.58
C LYS A 114 -17.36 -8.66 -18.71
N THR A 115 -17.41 -7.91 -19.82
CA THR A 115 -16.43 -6.85 -20.16
C THR A 115 -16.50 -5.66 -19.20
N PHE A 116 -17.69 -5.26 -18.77
CA PHE A 116 -17.95 -4.08 -17.93
C PHE A 116 -18.20 -4.42 -16.45
N SER A 117 -17.93 -5.65 -16.03
CA SER A 117 -18.01 -6.07 -14.62
C SER A 117 -17.20 -5.14 -13.70
N THR A 118 -17.77 -4.83 -12.53
CA THR A 118 -17.12 -4.12 -11.41
C THR A 118 -16.24 -5.05 -10.58
N ASN A 119 -16.42 -6.37 -10.71
CA ASN A 119 -15.70 -7.39 -9.94
C ASN A 119 -15.87 -7.24 -8.41
N ASP A 120 -17.06 -6.84 -7.95
CA ASP A 120 -17.35 -6.59 -6.53
C ASP A 120 -17.04 -7.78 -5.60
N LYS A 121 -17.31 -9.01 -6.06
CA LYS A 121 -16.95 -10.23 -5.29
C LYS A 121 -15.44 -10.36 -5.10
N ALA A 122 -14.66 -10.06 -6.13
CA ALA A 122 -13.20 -10.10 -6.06
C ALA A 122 -12.66 -8.95 -5.18
N ARG A 123 -13.26 -7.75 -5.25
CA ARG A 123 -12.95 -6.63 -4.36
C ARG A 123 -13.19 -6.99 -2.90
N LYS A 124 -14.34 -7.59 -2.59
CA LYS A 124 -14.70 -8.03 -1.24
C LYS A 124 -13.71 -9.09 -0.74
N ALA A 125 -13.44 -10.12 -1.55
CA ALA A 125 -12.44 -11.14 -1.24
C ALA A 125 -11.04 -10.54 -1.02
N PHE A 126 -10.68 -9.48 -1.78
CA PHE A 126 -9.42 -8.77 -1.56
C PHE A 126 -9.39 -8.10 -0.18
N ILE A 127 -10.45 -7.40 0.25
CA ILE A 127 -10.50 -6.75 1.57
C ILE A 127 -10.47 -7.78 2.71
N GLU A 128 -11.19 -8.89 2.56
CA GLU A 128 -11.36 -9.93 3.59
C GLU A 128 -10.16 -10.90 3.69
N ARG A 129 -9.20 -10.83 2.76
CA ARG A 129 -8.08 -11.77 2.72
C ARG A 129 -7.19 -11.67 3.96
N LYS A 130 -6.68 -12.82 4.38
CA LYS A 130 -5.67 -12.93 5.43
C LYS A 130 -4.28 -13.01 4.83
N ILE A 131 -3.33 -12.30 5.43
CA ILE A 131 -1.91 -12.37 5.11
C ILE A 131 -1.19 -12.81 6.38
N ASN A 132 -0.55 -14.00 6.34
CA ASN A 132 0.08 -14.62 7.50
C ASN A 132 -0.88 -14.72 8.69
N GLY A 133 -2.13 -15.12 8.43
CA GLY A 133 -3.18 -15.29 9.45
C GLY A 133 -3.90 -14.02 9.89
N LEU A 134 -3.44 -12.83 9.48
CA LEU A 134 -4.00 -11.54 9.89
C LEU A 134 -4.82 -10.91 8.76
N ASP A 135 -6.03 -10.43 9.07
CA ASP A 135 -6.83 -9.66 8.12
C ASP A 135 -6.35 -8.19 8.02
N LEU A 136 -7.06 -7.32 7.28
CA LEU A 136 -6.70 -5.90 7.20
C LEU A 136 -6.87 -5.17 8.54
N SER A 137 -7.93 -5.47 9.28
CA SER A 137 -8.23 -4.85 10.58
C SER A 137 -7.13 -5.16 11.59
N ASP A 138 -6.74 -6.43 11.71
CA ASP A 138 -5.67 -6.89 12.58
C ASP A 138 -4.35 -6.16 12.29
N ARG A 139 -4.02 -6.02 11.00
CA ARG A 139 -2.78 -5.36 10.56
C ARG A 139 -2.78 -3.86 10.86
N VAL A 140 -3.93 -3.18 10.72
CA VAL A 140 -4.07 -1.77 11.11
C VAL A 140 -4.00 -1.62 12.63
N TRP A 141 -4.69 -2.48 13.37
CA TRP A 141 -4.70 -2.47 14.83
C TRP A 141 -3.30 -2.65 15.41
N ARG A 142 -2.52 -3.59 14.87
CA ARG A 142 -1.13 -3.81 15.30
C ARG A 142 -0.27 -2.55 15.18
N ASN A 143 -0.44 -1.77 14.11
CA ASN A 143 0.28 -0.50 13.96
C ASN A 143 -0.20 0.54 14.99
N CYS A 144 -1.50 0.58 15.28
CA CYS A 144 -2.05 1.50 16.27
C CYS A 144 -1.59 1.15 17.70
N GLN A 145 -1.38 -0.12 18.04
CA GLN A 145 -0.85 -0.51 19.35
C GLN A 145 0.56 0.03 19.62
N GLN A 146 1.40 0.09 18.58
CA GLN A 146 2.75 0.64 18.65
C GLN A 146 2.76 2.13 19.05
N VAL A 147 1.73 2.90 18.67
CA VAL A 147 1.66 4.35 18.95
C VAL A 147 1.60 4.64 20.46
N LYS A 148 1.01 3.76 21.28
CA LYS A 148 0.92 3.96 22.73
C LYS A 148 2.31 4.07 23.34
N GLN A 149 3.17 3.13 23.00
CA GLN A 149 4.54 3.06 23.51
C GLN A 149 5.38 4.24 23.00
N GLU A 150 5.18 4.65 21.75
CA GLU A 150 5.83 5.84 21.17
C GLU A 150 5.43 7.13 21.90
N LEU A 151 4.13 7.27 22.25
CA LEU A 151 3.63 8.39 23.03
C LEU A 151 4.22 8.38 24.45
N GLU A 152 4.24 7.24 25.14
CA GLU A 152 4.83 7.12 26.48
C GLU A 152 6.30 7.53 26.48
N LEU A 153 7.08 7.03 25.52
CA LEU A 153 8.47 7.39 25.34
C LEU A 153 8.66 8.90 25.10
N SER A 154 7.88 9.48 24.19
CA SER A 154 7.99 10.90 23.90
C SER A 154 7.53 11.79 25.06
N LEU A 155 6.51 11.38 25.81
CA LEU A 155 6.02 12.10 26.97
C LEU A 155 7.02 12.04 28.13
N GLU A 156 7.65 10.88 28.39
CA GLU A 156 8.73 10.76 29.37
C GLU A 156 9.87 11.74 29.07
N LEU A 157 10.30 11.80 27.80
CA LEU A 157 11.36 12.70 27.34
C LEU A 157 11.01 14.18 27.50
N THR A 158 9.77 14.55 27.16
CA THR A 158 9.35 15.96 27.16
C THR A 158 9.09 16.47 28.57
N ILE A 159 8.48 15.66 29.44
CA ILE A 159 8.23 16.00 30.85
C ILE A 159 9.56 16.09 31.62
N ASN A 160 10.48 15.13 31.45
CA ASN A 160 11.80 15.17 32.12
C ASN A 160 12.62 16.41 31.74
N ASN A 161 12.46 16.92 30.51
CA ASN A 161 13.16 18.11 30.03
C ASN A 161 12.41 19.42 30.34
N GLY A 162 11.33 19.39 31.12
CA GLY A 162 10.56 20.59 31.50
C GLY A 162 9.89 21.29 30.32
N LYS A 163 9.62 20.58 29.22
CA LYS A 163 9.05 21.17 28.01
C LYS A 163 7.57 21.48 28.17
N SER A 164 7.12 22.56 27.53
CA SER A 164 5.70 22.91 27.45
C SER A 164 4.92 21.90 26.60
N ALA A 165 3.59 21.88 26.74
CA ALA A 165 2.71 21.01 25.96
C ALA A 165 2.88 21.22 24.44
N ALA A 166 2.98 22.47 23.98
CA ALA A 166 3.16 22.79 22.57
C ALA A 166 4.53 22.32 22.02
N SER A 167 5.59 22.47 22.82
CA SER A 167 6.92 21.94 22.48
C SER A 167 6.91 20.41 22.45
N ALA A 168 6.21 19.77 23.40
CA ALA A 168 6.07 18.32 23.46
C ALA A 168 5.32 17.78 22.24
N ALA A 169 4.21 18.39 21.85
CA ALA A 169 3.46 18.01 20.65
C ALA A 169 4.28 18.17 19.37
N THR A 170 5.10 19.22 19.27
CA THR A 170 6.01 19.41 18.13
C THR A 170 7.03 18.27 18.04
N GLU A 171 7.59 17.85 19.17
CA GLU A 171 8.54 16.72 19.22
C GLU A 171 7.86 15.39 18.90
N ILE A 172 6.70 15.10 19.49
CA ILE A 172 5.91 13.90 19.18
C ILE A 172 5.64 13.82 17.67
N LYS A 173 5.28 14.94 17.02
CA LYS A 173 5.07 15.00 15.56
C LYS A 173 6.34 14.74 14.76
N GLN A 174 7.50 15.23 15.21
CA GLN A 174 8.77 14.95 14.55
C GLN A 174 9.10 13.45 14.61
N TYR A 175 8.83 12.81 15.75
CA TYR A 175 9.08 11.39 15.96
C TYR A 175 8.21 10.47 15.09
N LEU A 176 7.00 10.89 14.70
CA LEU A 176 6.23 10.17 13.67
C LEU A 176 7.01 10.00 12.37
N ASN A 177 7.81 11.00 11.98
CA ASN A 177 8.58 10.97 10.73
C ASN A 177 10.00 10.41 10.92
N GLU A 178 10.61 10.67 12.07
CA GLU A 178 11.98 10.29 12.40
C GLU A 178 12.03 9.53 13.73
N PRO A 179 11.61 8.26 13.75
CA PRO A 179 11.47 7.51 15.00
C PRO A 179 12.80 7.24 15.69
N ASP A 180 13.93 7.27 14.97
CA ASP A 180 15.24 7.09 15.58
C ASP A 180 15.61 8.21 16.57
N LYS A 181 14.99 9.38 16.43
CA LYS A 181 15.16 10.49 17.38
C LYS A 181 14.49 10.21 18.75
N LEU A 182 13.58 9.23 18.85
CA LEU A 182 12.92 8.84 20.11
C LEU A 182 13.86 8.16 21.12
N PHE A 183 14.97 7.58 20.68
CA PHE A 183 15.85 6.78 21.55
C PHE A 183 17.00 7.58 22.18
N ARG A 184 16.86 8.90 22.25
CA ARG A 184 17.83 9.79 22.92
C ARG A 184 17.80 9.56 24.43
N ARG A 185 18.93 9.79 25.10
CA ARG A 185 19.07 9.59 26.55
C ARG A 185 18.31 10.68 27.32
N VAL A 186 17.57 10.29 28.35
CA VAL A 186 16.95 11.17 29.35
C VAL A 186 17.93 11.45 30.48
N ARG A 187 17.90 12.67 31.03
CA ARG A 187 18.64 13.02 32.23
C ARG A 187 17.88 12.54 33.45
N ASP A 188 18.52 11.72 34.28
CA ASP A 188 17.95 11.23 35.52
C ASP A 188 17.94 12.35 36.57
N SER A 189 16.79 12.66 37.17
CA SER A 189 16.69 13.79 38.11
C SER A 189 17.36 13.54 39.46
N LYS A 190 17.63 12.28 39.82
CA LYS A 190 18.27 11.91 41.10
C LYS A 190 19.79 11.85 41.01
N SER A 191 20.32 11.36 39.89
CA SER A 191 21.76 11.15 39.67
C SER A 191 22.41 12.14 38.70
N GLY A 192 21.61 12.90 37.93
CA GLY A 192 22.09 13.81 36.89
C GLY A 192 22.67 13.13 35.64
N LEU A 193 22.74 11.80 35.62
CA LEU A 193 23.32 11.01 34.52
C LEU A 193 22.34 10.82 33.36
N LEU A 194 22.89 10.73 32.14
CA LEU A 194 22.13 10.42 30.93
C LEU A 194 21.90 8.92 30.81
N ARG A 195 20.64 8.49 30.93
CA ARG A 195 20.22 7.08 30.80
C ARG A 195 19.21 6.90 29.66
N LEU A 196 19.11 5.68 29.11
CA LEU A 196 18.00 5.34 28.22
C LEU A 196 16.72 5.17 29.06
N SER A 197 15.62 5.82 28.68
CA SER A 197 14.32 5.72 29.35
C SER A 197 13.82 4.28 29.44
N LYS A 198 13.02 3.94 30.45
CA LYS A 198 12.46 2.58 30.58
C LYS A 198 11.53 2.24 29.41
N ALA A 199 10.76 3.21 28.93
CA ALA A 199 9.94 3.09 27.72
C ALA A 199 10.80 2.76 26.48
N ALA A 200 11.90 3.48 26.25
CA ALA A 200 12.80 3.17 25.12
C ALA A 200 13.47 1.80 25.21
N LYS A 201 13.80 1.33 26.43
CA LYS A 201 14.34 -0.03 26.63
C LYS A 201 13.31 -1.11 26.31
N ALA A 202 12.04 -0.88 26.66
CA ALA A 202 10.95 -1.81 26.38
C ALA A 202 10.51 -1.78 24.90
N TYR A 203 10.87 -0.73 24.17
CA TYR A 203 10.44 -0.53 22.79
C TYR A 203 11.28 -1.35 21.81
N ASN A 204 10.71 -2.45 21.33
CA ASN A 204 11.34 -3.32 20.34
C ASN A 204 10.32 -3.72 19.24
N PRO A 205 10.22 -2.95 18.14
CA PRO A 205 9.24 -3.21 17.08
C PRO A 205 9.56 -4.46 16.23
N GLY A 206 10.74 -5.06 16.43
CA GLY A 206 11.21 -6.24 15.69
C GLY A 206 11.83 -5.92 14.33
N ALA A 207 12.44 -6.93 13.71
CA ALA A 207 13.10 -6.79 12.42
C ALA A 207 12.10 -6.59 11.26
N GLY A 208 12.41 -5.68 10.32
CA GLY A 208 11.60 -5.41 9.13
C GLY A 208 10.35 -4.52 9.35
N VAL A 209 10.17 -4.04 10.58
CA VAL A 209 9.09 -3.12 10.97
C VAL A 209 9.70 -1.74 11.20
N TYR A 210 9.06 -0.67 10.71
CA TYR A 210 9.54 0.67 11.02
C TYR A 210 9.38 0.93 12.52
N ARG A 211 10.34 1.66 13.10
CA ARG A 211 10.22 2.17 14.47
C ARG A 211 9.13 3.23 14.64
N SER A 212 8.48 3.66 13.56
CA SER A 212 7.34 4.58 13.59
C SER A 212 6.06 3.83 13.20
N SER A 213 5.09 3.83 14.10
CA SER A 213 3.73 3.34 13.92
C SER A 213 3.05 4.01 12.73
N TYR A 214 3.24 5.33 12.60
CA TYR A 214 2.78 6.12 11.46
C TYR A 214 3.38 5.63 10.14
N LYS A 215 4.70 5.41 10.07
CA LYS A 215 5.34 4.89 8.84
C LYS A 215 4.87 3.49 8.49
N ASN A 216 4.59 2.65 9.49
CA ASN A 216 3.99 1.34 9.26
C ASN A 216 2.55 1.45 8.72
N ALA A 217 1.73 2.32 9.29
CA ALA A 217 0.36 2.57 8.85
C ALA A 217 0.31 3.19 7.44
N GLU A 218 1.15 4.18 7.17
CA GLU A 218 1.31 4.81 5.85
C GLU A 218 1.70 3.77 4.79
N ARG A 219 2.72 2.93 5.08
CA ARG A 219 3.14 1.84 4.19
C ARG A 219 2.00 0.85 3.95
N LEU A 220 1.29 0.44 5.01
CA LEU A 220 0.19 -0.52 4.89
C LEU A 220 -0.92 0.04 4.00
N ALA A 221 -1.41 1.24 4.30
CA ALA A 221 -2.47 1.89 3.54
C ALA A 221 -2.09 2.08 2.07
N ARG A 222 -0.88 2.59 1.80
CA ARG A 222 -0.36 2.79 0.44
C ARG A 222 -0.25 1.47 -0.33
N ASN A 223 0.32 0.43 0.27
CA ASN A 223 0.47 -0.88 -0.38
C ASN A 223 -0.88 -1.52 -0.69
N GLU A 224 -1.80 -1.55 0.29
CA GLU A 224 -3.11 -2.15 0.08
C GLU A 224 -3.91 -1.44 -1.02
N THR A 225 -3.80 -0.11 -1.07
CA THR A 225 -4.40 0.72 -2.11
C THR A 225 -3.79 0.44 -3.49
N ASN A 226 -2.46 0.41 -3.60
CA ASN A 226 -1.75 0.03 -4.83
C ASN A 226 -2.12 -1.37 -5.32
N PHE A 227 -2.19 -2.32 -4.38
CA PHE A 227 -2.49 -3.72 -4.71
C PHE A 227 -3.94 -3.90 -5.13
N SER A 228 -4.86 -3.11 -4.56
CA SER A 228 -6.27 -3.07 -4.99
C SER A 228 -6.38 -2.63 -6.44
N TYR A 229 -5.71 -1.53 -6.79
CA TYR A 229 -5.67 -1.00 -8.15
C TYR A 229 -5.15 -2.06 -9.15
N GLU A 230 -3.98 -2.65 -8.88
CA GLU A 230 -3.41 -3.66 -9.77
C GLU A 230 -4.20 -4.96 -9.81
N LYS A 231 -4.80 -5.39 -8.69
CA LYS A 231 -5.67 -6.57 -8.68
C LYS A 231 -6.89 -6.36 -9.58
N SER A 232 -7.53 -5.21 -9.47
CA SER A 232 -8.66 -4.83 -10.33
C SER A 232 -8.24 -4.80 -11.80
N GLN A 233 -7.09 -4.19 -12.12
CA GLN A 233 -6.55 -4.22 -13.49
C GLN A 233 -6.32 -5.66 -13.99
N LYS A 234 -5.70 -6.53 -13.20
CA LYS A 234 -5.49 -7.94 -13.57
C LYS A 234 -6.81 -8.64 -13.89
N ASP A 235 -7.82 -8.46 -13.04
CA ASP A 235 -9.13 -9.08 -13.21
C ASP A 235 -9.85 -8.56 -14.47
N LYS A 236 -9.79 -7.24 -14.71
CA LYS A 236 -10.35 -6.61 -15.91
C LYS A 236 -9.65 -7.07 -17.19
N ARG A 237 -8.32 -7.12 -17.20
CA ARG A 237 -7.54 -7.65 -18.34
C ARG A 237 -7.94 -9.10 -18.65
N GLY A 238 -8.10 -9.93 -17.62
CA GLY A 238 -8.58 -11.31 -17.79
C GLY A 238 -9.95 -11.43 -18.49
N GLN A 239 -10.81 -10.42 -18.34
CA GLN A 239 -12.16 -10.40 -18.94
C GLN A 239 -12.19 -9.77 -20.34
N GLN A 240 -11.16 -9.00 -20.70
CA GLN A 240 -11.06 -8.26 -21.95
C GLN A 240 -10.20 -9.03 -22.96
N SER A 241 -10.81 -9.67 -23.95
CA SER A 241 -10.12 -10.51 -24.94
C SER A 241 -9.17 -9.74 -25.85
N PHE A 242 -9.44 -8.45 -26.08
CA PHE A 242 -8.57 -7.55 -26.85
C PHE A 242 -7.26 -7.19 -26.12
N VAL A 243 -7.09 -7.55 -24.84
CA VAL A 243 -5.83 -7.43 -24.12
C VAL A 243 -5.05 -8.74 -24.25
N VAL A 244 -3.78 -8.66 -24.67
CA VAL A 244 -2.92 -9.83 -25.00
C VAL A 244 -1.55 -9.79 -24.32
N GLY A 245 -1.37 -8.88 -23.37
CA GLY A 245 -0.17 -8.77 -22.55
C GLY A 245 -0.26 -7.57 -21.64
N ILE A 246 0.75 -7.40 -20.79
CA ILE A 246 0.91 -6.18 -19.98
C ILE A 246 2.30 -5.62 -20.18
N ARG A 247 2.42 -4.30 -20.12
CA ARG A 247 3.69 -3.59 -20.14
C ARG A 247 3.89 -2.91 -18.80
N ILE A 248 4.99 -3.22 -18.12
CA ILE A 248 5.32 -2.65 -16.82
C ILE A 248 6.46 -1.64 -17.02
N GLU A 249 6.23 -0.41 -16.57
CA GLU A 249 7.20 0.68 -16.65
C GLU A 249 7.43 1.30 -15.27
N VAL A 250 8.63 1.82 -15.05
CA VAL A 250 8.89 2.65 -13.86
C VAL A 250 8.13 3.96 -13.95
N SER A 251 7.76 4.49 -12.79
CA SER A 251 7.25 5.85 -12.71
C SER A 251 8.31 6.83 -13.24
N PRO A 252 7.93 7.94 -13.91
CA PRO A 252 8.85 9.02 -14.27
C PRO A 252 9.66 9.57 -13.08
N ASN A 253 9.11 9.46 -11.87
CA ASN A 253 9.75 9.89 -10.62
C ASN A 253 10.44 8.72 -9.88
N HIS A 254 10.75 7.62 -10.57
CA HIS A 254 11.43 6.49 -9.95
C HIS A 254 12.81 6.90 -9.47
N ASN A 255 13.09 6.64 -8.20
CA ASN A 255 14.41 6.79 -7.64
C ASN A 255 14.94 5.37 -7.33
N PRO A 256 16.04 4.92 -7.95
CA PRO A 256 16.62 3.60 -7.67
C PRO A 256 16.97 3.37 -6.18
N LEU A 257 17.23 4.43 -5.42
CA LEU A 257 17.42 4.32 -3.96
C LEU A 257 16.15 3.87 -3.21
N ASN A 258 14.99 3.97 -3.86
CA ASN A 258 13.70 3.49 -3.35
C ASN A 258 13.39 2.04 -3.72
N ASP A 259 14.27 1.34 -4.48
CA ASP A 259 14.20 -0.11 -4.76
C ASP A 259 14.55 -0.91 -3.48
N LYS A 260 13.76 -0.69 -2.42
CA LYS A 260 13.93 -1.32 -1.11
C LYS A 260 13.59 -2.80 -1.21
N GLY A 261 14.44 -3.63 -0.60
CA GLY A 261 14.32 -5.09 -0.68
C GLY A 261 15.16 -5.72 -1.79
N GLY A 262 15.95 -4.92 -2.51
CA GLY A 262 16.90 -5.40 -3.50
C GLY A 262 16.24 -5.92 -4.78
N VAL A 263 15.03 -5.43 -5.09
CA VAL A 263 14.31 -5.71 -6.32
C VAL A 263 14.41 -4.50 -7.23
N SER A 264 15.10 -4.63 -8.37
CA SER A 264 15.33 -3.54 -9.32
C SER A 264 14.11 -3.36 -10.22
N CYS A 265 13.32 -2.31 -9.98
CA CYS A 265 12.24 -1.97 -10.90
C CYS A 265 12.77 -1.67 -12.30
N LEU A 266 13.92 -0.99 -12.40
CA LEU A 266 14.52 -0.58 -13.67
C LEU A 266 14.83 -1.78 -14.55
N THR A 267 15.43 -2.82 -13.97
CA THR A 267 15.79 -4.06 -14.67
C THR A 267 14.55 -4.86 -15.07
N LEU A 268 13.52 -4.85 -14.22
CA LEU A 268 12.28 -5.60 -14.41
C LEU A 268 11.23 -4.86 -15.26
N GLN A 269 11.55 -3.73 -15.90
CA GLN A 269 10.62 -3.12 -16.85
C GLN A 269 10.53 -3.97 -18.12
N GLY A 270 9.36 -3.98 -18.75
CA GLY A 270 9.20 -4.69 -20.01
C GLY A 270 7.78 -5.14 -20.29
N ASN A 271 7.67 -5.99 -21.30
CA ASN A 271 6.42 -6.63 -21.67
C ASN A 271 6.35 -8.00 -21.00
N TYR A 272 5.18 -8.34 -20.47
CA TYR A 272 4.91 -9.56 -19.74
C TYR A 272 3.64 -10.24 -20.28
N PRO A 273 3.54 -11.57 -20.17
CA PRO A 273 2.32 -12.30 -20.45
C PRO A 273 1.12 -11.71 -19.71
N LYS A 274 -0.06 -11.83 -20.33
CA LYS A 274 -1.31 -11.25 -19.83
C LYS A 274 -1.63 -11.68 -18.40
N ASP A 275 -1.26 -12.90 -18.05
CA ASP A 275 -1.59 -13.55 -16.79
C ASP A 275 -0.49 -13.41 -15.72
N PHE A 276 0.60 -12.71 -16.04
CA PHE A 276 1.65 -12.35 -15.09
C PHE A 276 1.05 -11.57 -13.91
N ASP A 277 1.29 -12.05 -12.70
CA ASP A 277 0.70 -11.47 -11.49
C ASP A 277 1.57 -10.32 -10.95
N PHE A 278 1.23 -9.10 -11.38
CA PHE A 278 1.82 -7.86 -10.87
C PHE A 278 1.03 -7.22 -9.71
N THR A 279 0.08 -7.94 -9.10
CA THR A 279 -0.81 -7.41 -8.06
C THR A 279 -0.05 -6.79 -6.90
N ASN A 280 1.05 -7.42 -6.49
CA ASN A 280 1.84 -6.98 -5.34
C ASN A 280 3.01 -6.06 -5.71
N LYS A 281 3.04 -5.58 -6.96
CA LYS A 281 4.13 -4.80 -7.55
C LYS A 281 5.49 -5.52 -7.41
N TRP A 282 6.56 -4.85 -7.83
CA TRP A 282 7.93 -5.37 -7.63
C TRP A 282 8.34 -5.37 -6.16
N HIS A 283 7.99 -4.31 -5.44
CA HIS A 283 8.33 -4.13 -4.03
C HIS A 283 7.31 -3.25 -3.30
N VAL A 284 7.46 -3.13 -1.99
CA VAL A 284 6.63 -2.23 -1.16
C VAL A 284 6.82 -0.77 -1.57
N ASN A 285 5.76 0.03 -1.49
CA ASN A 285 5.72 1.43 -1.93
C ASN A 285 6.14 1.66 -3.40
N CYS A 286 6.11 0.62 -4.23
CA CYS A 286 6.46 0.73 -5.63
C CYS A 286 5.50 1.65 -6.38
N LEU A 287 6.05 2.51 -7.24
CA LEU A 287 5.31 3.47 -8.05
C LEU A 287 5.19 3.03 -9.52
N CYS A 288 5.71 1.84 -9.86
CA CYS A 288 5.65 1.31 -11.23
C CYS A 288 4.20 1.15 -11.68
N GLN A 289 3.98 1.37 -12.97
CA GLN A 289 2.67 1.35 -13.61
C GLN A 289 2.60 0.19 -14.59
N SER A 290 1.41 -0.40 -14.73
CA SER A 290 1.15 -1.46 -15.69
C SER A 290 0.13 -0.99 -16.74
N TYR A 291 0.43 -1.24 -18.00
CA TYR A 291 -0.37 -0.85 -19.16
C TYR A 291 -0.83 -2.07 -19.95
N SER A 292 -1.99 -1.99 -20.57
CA SER A 292 -2.50 -3.07 -21.41
C SER A 292 -1.76 -3.10 -22.75
N ILE A 293 -1.37 -4.29 -23.21
CA ILE A 293 -0.96 -4.51 -24.60
C ILE A 293 -2.18 -5.02 -25.34
N LEU A 294 -2.65 -4.27 -26.33
CA LEU A 294 -3.86 -4.59 -27.07
C LEU A 294 -3.54 -5.38 -28.35
N LYS A 295 -4.53 -6.12 -28.84
CA LYS A 295 -4.55 -6.64 -30.21
C LYS A 295 -4.44 -5.52 -31.25
N THR A 296 -4.12 -5.88 -32.48
CA THR A 296 -4.19 -4.93 -33.61
C THR A 296 -5.64 -4.57 -33.94
N TYR A 297 -5.88 -3.44 -34.60
CA TYR A 297 -7.23 -3.03 -34.98
C TYR A 297 -7.93 -4.08 -35.86
N ASP A 298 -7.24 -4.64 -36.86
CA ASP A 298 -7.79 -5.69 -37.72
C ASP A 298 -8.21 -6.95 -36.95
N GLU A 299 -7.46 -7.33 -35.91
CA GLU A 299 -7.80 -8.46 -35.05
C GLU A 299 -9.00 -8.15 -34.17
N ILE A 300 -9.11 -6.92 -33.66
CA ILE A 300 -10.25 -6.45 -32.87
C ILE A 300 -11.52 -6.40 -33.72
N ASP A 301 -11.44 -5.95 -34.97
CA ASP A 301 -12.58 -5.91 -35.89
C ASP A 301 -13.09 -7.32 -36.19
N LYS A 302 -12.18 -8.26 -36.47
CA LYS A 302 -12.52 -9.69 -36.64
C LYS A 302 -13.12 -10.30 -35.39
N ASP A 303 -12.54 -10.04 -34.21
CA ASP A 303 -13.09 -10.48 -32.94
C ASP A 303 -14.50 -9.91 -32.72
N THR A 304 -14.72 -8.66 -33.13
CA THR A 304 -16.02 -7.99 -33.01
C THR A 304 -17.09 -8.68 -33.87
N ASP A 305 -16.75 -9.04 -35.12
CA ASP A 305 -17.66 -9.81 -35.98
C ASP A 305 -17.98 -11.19 -35.39
N LEU A 306 -16.98 -11.87 -34.82
CA LEU A 306 -17.18 -13.14 -34.11
C LEU A 306 -18.15 -12.97 -32.94
N ILE A 307 -17.93 -11.96 -32.09
CA ILE A 307 -18.79 -11.67 -30.93
C ILE A 307 -20.22 -11.37 -31.38
N LEU A 308 -20.41 -10.56 -32.43
CA LEU A 308 -21.74 -10.24 -32.97
C LEU A 308 -22.44 -11.49 -33.53
N SER A 309 -21.69 -12.45 -34.06
CA SER A 309 -22.21 -13.75 -34.51
C SER A 309 -22.43 -14.77 -33.38
N GLY A 310 -22.22 -14.38 -32.12
CA GLY A 310 -22.36 -15.25 -30.95
C GLY A 310 -21.19 -16.21 -30.73
N LYS A 311 -20.04 -15.97 -31.37
CA LYS A 311 -18.81 -16.75 -31.22
C LYS A 311 -17.82 -16.07 -30.28
N GLU A 312 -16.89 -16.84 -29.74
CA GLU A 312 -15.79 -16.30 -28.94
C GLU A 312 -14.73 -15.61 -29.83
N PRO A 313 -14.09 -14.54 -29.34
CA PRO A 313 -12.91 -13.93 -29.96
C PRO A 313 -11.76 -14.92 -30.18
N ASP A 314 -10.87 -14.63 -31.13
CA ASP A 314 -9.63 -15.41 -31.28
C ASP A 314 -8.77 -15.24 -30.02
N THR A 315 -7.94 -16.24 -29.69
CA THR A 315 -6.97 -16.15 -28.60
C THR A 315 -5.65 -15.55 -29.06
N LYS A 316 -5.32 -15.64 -30.36
CA LYS A 316 -4.02 -15.23 -30.90
C LYS A 316 -3.98 -13.76 -31.26
N SER A 317 -2.78 -13.18 -31.19
CA SER A 317 -2.51 -11.85 -31.72
C SER A 317 -1.05 -11.67 -32.10
N LYS A 318 -0.79 -10.83 -33.11
CA LYS A 318 0.57 -10.36 -33.44
C LYS A 318 1.24 -9.62 -32.27
N ASN A 319 0.44 -9.02 -31.37
CA ASN A 319 0.93 -8.28 -30.22
C ASN A 319 1.00 -9.13 -28.94
N GLU A 320 0.68 -10.42 -29.03
CA GLU A 320 0.64 -11.32 -27.87
C GLU A 320 2.03 -11.49 -27.24
N VAL A 321 2.09 -11.38 -25.93
CA VAL A 321 3.31 -11.67 -25.16
C VAL A 321 3.17 -13.05 -24.54
N THR A 322 3.91 -14.02 -25.07
CA THR A 322 3.78 -15.43 -24.69
C THR A 322 4.85 -15.92 -23.72
N LYS A 323 5.95 -15.18 -23.57
CA LYS A 323 7.10 -15.57 -22.74
C LYS A 323 7.59 -14.41 -21.89
N LEU A 324 8.15 -14.76 -20.74
CA LEU A 324 8.94 -13.85 -19.92
C LEU A 324 10.25 -13.52 -20.65
N SER A 325 10.73 -12.29 -20.52
CA SER A 325 11.94 -11.83 -21.21
C SER A 325 13.19 -12.52 -20.65
N ASP A 326 14.24 -12.60 -21.48
CA ASP A 326 15.54 -13.09 -21.03
C ASP A 326 16.08 -12.26 -19.86
N THR A 327 15.88 -10.93 -19.91
CA THR A 327 16.23 -10.04 -18.79
C THR A 327 15.52 -10.42 -17.50
N TYR A 328 14.23 -10.75 -17.54
CA TYR A 328 13.51 -11.24 -16.36
C TYR A 328 14.10 -12.58 -15.89
N ASN A 329 14.26 -13.55 -16.78
CA ASN A 329 14.75 -14.88 -16.43
C ASN A 329 16.17 -14.84 -15.82
N THR A 330 17.07 -14.06 -16.42
CA THR A 330 18.40 -13.80 -15.87
C THR A 330 18.30 -13.16 -14.48
N TYR A 331 17.49 -12.11 -14.34
CA TYR A 331 17.32 -11.42 -13.05
C TYR A 331 16.82 -12.36 -11.95
N ILE A 332 15.84 -13.23 -12.26
CA ILE A 332 15.37 -14.25 -11.31
C ILE A 332 16.50 -15.22 -10.97
N SER A 333 17.21 -15.75 -11.96
CA SER A 333 18.27 -16.75 -11.76
C SER A 333 19.42 -16.23 -10.87
N GLU A 334 19.75 -14.94 -10.98
CA GLU A 334 20.80 -14.29 -10.19
C GLU A 334 20.36 -14.03 -8.74
N ASN A 335 19.06 -13.88 -8.49
CA ASN A 335 18.53 -13.49 -7.19
C ASN A 335 17.81 -14.61 -6.42
N ILE A 336 17.42 -15.72 -7.08
CA ILE A 336 16.61 -16.80 -6.50
C ILE A 336 17.25 -17.40 -5.24
N LYS A 337 18.54 -17.76 -5.30
CA LYS A 337 19.28 -18.34 -4.15
C LYS A 337 19.28 -17.42 -2.93
N LYS A 338 19.28 -16.10 -3.16
CA LYS A 338 19.20 -15.10 -2.10
C LYS A 338 17.80 -15.05 -1.50
N TRP A 339 16.77 -15.07 -2.34
CA TRP A 339 15.37 -14.99 -1.92
C TRP A 339 14.86 -16.26 -1.24
N GLU A 340 15.40 -17.44 -1.55
CA GLU A 340 15.09 -18.69 -0.85
C GLU A 340 15.44 -18.61 0.65
N ASN A 341 16.43 -17.80 1.02
CA ASN A 341 16.80 -17.56 2.41
C ASN A 341 15.92 -16.51 3.11
N TYR A 342 14.99 -15.86 2.40
CA TYR A 342 14.13 -14.85 2.98
C TYR A 342 12.92 -15.49 3.64
N LYS A 343 12.63 -15.09 4.89
CA LYS A 343 11.38 -15.46 5.56
C LYS A 343 10.13 -15.06 4.73
N ASN A 344 10.22 -13.96 3.98
CA ASN A 344 9.19 -13.53 3.04
C ASN A 344 9.88 -13.09 1.74
N PRO A 345 9.95 -13.96 0.72
CA PRO A 345 10.48 -13.60 -0.60
C PRO A 345 9.63 -12.50 -1.28
N PRO A 346 10.15 -11.83 -2.33
CA PRO A 346 9.36 -10.88 -3.10
C PRO A 346 8.09 -11.52 -3.66
N ARG A 347 6.95 -10.87 -3.45
CA ARG A 347 5.63 -11.46 -3.79
C ARG A 347 5.42 -11.65 -5.29
N PHE A 348 5.97 -10.77 -6.14
CA PHE A 348 5.89 -10.97 -7.58
C PHE A 348 6.59 -12.26 -8.00
N TYR A 349 7.69 -12.63 -7.33
CA TYR A 349 8.37 -13.88 -7.62
C TYR A 349 7.47 -15.04 -7.20
N THR A 350 7.04 -15.09 -5.93
CA THR A 350 6.20 -16.20 -5.42
C THR A 350 4.88 -16.37 -6.17
N ASN A 351 4.28 -15.28 -6.67
CA ASN A 351 3.02 -15.35 -7.41
C ASN A 351 3.18 -15.93 -8.84
N ASN A 352 4.41 -16.09 -9.34
CA ASN A 352 4.70 -16.43 -10.75
C ASN A 352 5.69 -17.60 -10.92
N ILE A 353 6.00 -18.38 -9.87
CA ILE A 353 6.95 -19.52 -9.93
C ILE A 353 6.34 -20.78 -10.57
N GLU A 354 5.01 -20.92 -10.56
CA GLU A 354 4.30 -22.17 -10.92
C GLU A 354 3.37 -22.01 -12.13
N LYS A 355 3.73 -21.18 -13.12
CA LYS A 355 2.89 -20.92 -14.29
C LYS A 355 3.58 -21.24 -15.60
#